data_AF-A0A969GLI5-F1
#
_entry.id   AF-A0A969GLI5-F1
#
_cell.length_a   1.000
_cell.length_b   1.000
_cell.length_c   1.000
_cell.angle_alpha   90.00
_cell.angle_beta   90.00
_cell.angle_gamma   90.00
#
_symmetry.space_group_name_H-M   'P 1'
#
loop_
_entity.id
_entity.type
_entity.pdbx_description
1 polymer ?
#
loop_
_entity_poly.entity_id
_entity_poly.type
_entity_poly.pdbx_seq_one_letter_code
_entity_poly.pdbx_strand_id
1 'polypeptide(L)' 'MGRDHSLSRGKLDLPTADLKLVDQAPTNYEFDLSKGRRLFGYAPQFDMKRMIDDALAMRAGAEVGVIPN' A
#
# COMPACT_ATOMS: atom_id res chain seq x y z
N MET A 1 -18.43 -7.05 8.40
CA MET A 1 -17.88 -7.48 7.11
C MET A 1 -16.38 -7.26 7.17
N GLY A 2 -15.62 -8.30 7.55
CA GLY A 2 -14.20 -8.18 7.89
C GLY A 2 -13.37 -7.89 6.64
N ARG A 3 -12.60 -6.80 6.66
CA ARG A 3 -11.64 -6.50 5.60
C ARG A 3 -10.46 -7.45 5.78
N ASP A 4 -10.14 -8.18 4.72
CA ASP A 4 -9.01 -9.10 4.73
C ASP A 4 -7.69 -8.30 4.80
N HIS A 5 -7.01 -8.36 5.94
CA HIS A 5 -5.71 -7.73 6.19
C HIS A 5 -4.52 -8.61 5.77
N SER A 6 -4.74 -9.62 4.90
CA SER A 6 -3.74 -10.62 4.49
C SER A 6 -2.54 -10.10 3.69
N LEU A 7 -2.61 -8.88 3.12
CA LEU A 7 -1.65 -8.43 2.11
C LEU A 7 -0.20 -8.26 2.61
N SER A 8 0.03 -8.02 3.90
CA SER A 8 1.39 -7.91 4.50
C SER A 8 1.70 -8.94 5.59
N ARG A 9 0.68 -9.57 6.16
CA ARG A 9 0.74 -10.38 7.39
C ARG A 9 1.58 -11.66 7.27
N GLY A 10 2.05 -12.01 6.07
CA GLY A 10 2.93 -13.15 5.81
C GLY A 10 4.34 -12.81 5.32
N LYS A 11 4.66 -11.54 5.03
CA LYS A 11 5.96 -11.20 4.40
C LYS A 11 7.05 -10.76 5.37
N LEU A 12 6.69 -10.31 6.57
CA LEU A 12 7.64 -9.74 7.54
C LEU A 12 7.91 -10.65 8.74
N ASP A 13 7.13 -11.71 8.96
CA ASP A 13 7.21 -12.60 10.13
C ASP A 13 7.36 -11.84 11.47
N LEU A 14 6.65 -10.72 11.59
CA LEU A 14 6.63 -9.90 12.80
C LEU A 14 5.33 -10.15 13.58
N PRO A 15 5.39 -10.14 14.92
CA PRO A 15 4.19 -10.19 15.73
C PRO A 15 3.29 -8.99 15.39
N THR A 16 2.00 -9.25 15.21
CA THR A 16 1.00 -8.22 14.90
C THR A 16 0.04 -8.08 16.07
N ALA A 17 -0.39 -6.85 16.34
CA ALA A 17 -1.40 -6.53 17.34
C ALA A 17 -2.47 -5.63 16.73
N ASP A 18 -3.74 -6.01 16.87
CA ASP A 18 -4.86 -5.21 16.39
C ASP A 18 -5.17 -4.11 17.42
N LEU A 19 -5.12 -2.85 16.99
CA LEU A 19 -5.34 -1.70 17.84
C LEU A 19 -6.66 -1.01 17.49
N LYS A 20 -7.47 -0.70 18.51
CA LYS A 20 -8.63 0.17 18.39
C LYS A 20 -8.28 1.53 18.98
N LEU A 21 -8.14 2.53 18.12
CA LEU A 21 -7.91 3.91 18.56
C LEU A 21 -9.21 4.42 19.22
N VAL A 22 -9.12 4.79 20.50
CA VAL A 22 -10.23 5.36 21.27
C VAL A 22 -10.25 6.87 21.02
N ASP A 23 -11.43 7.45 20.89
CA ASP A 23 -11.66 8.89 20.67
C ASP A 23 -11.00 9.48 19.41
N GLN A 24 -10.68 8.65 18.42
CA GLN A 24 -10.14 9.06 17.12
C GLN A 24 -11.05 8.61 15.99
N ALA A 25 -11.29 9.48 15.02
CA ALA A 25 -11.96 9.11 13.78
C ALA A 25 -11.02 8.22 12.94
N PRO A 26 -11.45 7.02 12.51
CA PRO A 26 -10.63 6.19 11.65
C PRO A 26 -10.37 6.87 10.30
N THR A 27 -9.14 6.78 9.81
CA THR A 27 -8.79 7.25 8.48
C THR A 27 -9.44 6.36 7.43
N ASN A 28 -10.56 6.81 6.86
CA ASN A 28 -11.23 6.16 5.74
C ASN A 28 -11.44 7.19 4.64
N TYR A 29 -10.64 7.11 3.58
CA TYR A 29 -10.83 7.90 2.37
C TYR A 29 -10.35 7.12 1.15
N GLU A 30 -10.82 7.53 -0.01
CA GLU A 30 -10.36 7.06 -1.31
C GLU A 30 -10.18 8.26 -2.24
N PHE A 31 -9.32 8.10 -3.24
CA PHE A 31 -9.10 9.13 -4.25
C PHE A 31 -9.87 8.79 -5.52
N ASP A 32 -10.69 9.72 -6.02
CA ASP A 32 -11.19 9.65 -7.38
C ASP A 32 -10.11 10.14 -8.35
N LEU A 33 -9.64 9.22 -9.19
CA LEU A 33 -8.61 9.47 -10.20
C LEU A 33 -9.19 9.76 -11.60
N SER A 34 -10.52 9.90 -11.72
CA SER A 34 -11.23 10.13 -12.98
C SER A 34 -10.71 11.36 -13.74
N LYS A 35 -10.39 12.45 -13.02
CA LYS A 35 -9.86 13.69 -13.61
C LYS A 35 -8.51 13.47 -14.30
N GLY A 36 -7.58 12.80 -13.63
CA GLY A 36 -6.25 12.51 -14.20
C GLY A 36 -6.34 11.55 -15.38
N ARG A 37 -7.20 10.52 -15.26
CA ARG A 37 -7.49 9.59 -16.35
C ARG A 37 -8.02 10.33 -17.58
N ARG A 38 -8.96 11.26 -17.41
CA ARG A 38 -9.57 12.03 -18.50
C ARG A 38 -8.60 13.01 -19.16
N LEU A 39 -7.80 13.74 -18.38
CA LEU A 39 -7.00 14.85 -18.89
C LEU A 39 -5.69 14.41 -19.55
N PHE A 40 -5.05 13.36 -19.03
CA PHE A 40 -3.72 12.92 -19.50
C PHE A 40 -3.55 11.40 -19.48
N GLY A 41 -4.65 10.64 -19.50
CA GLY A 41 -4.59 9.18 -19.59
C GLY A 41 -3.97 8.50 -18.36
N TYR A 42 -3.98 9.16 -17.20
CA TYR A 42 -3.36 8.61 -16.00
C TYR A 42 -3.94 7.25 -15.61
N ALA A 43 -3.04 6.29 -15.46
CA ALA A 43 -3.31 4.95 -14.97
C ALA A 43 -2.20 4.53 -14.00
N PRO A 44 -2.51 4.25 -12.72
CA PRO A 44 -1.54 3.69 -11.79
C PRO A 44 -0.97 2.38 -12.34
N GLN A 45 0.36 2.27 -12.39
CA GLN A 45 1.06 1.08 -12.90
C GLN A 45 1.60 0.16 -11.79
N PHE A 46 1.53 0.62 -10.54
CA PHE A 46 2.03 -0.08 -9.37
C PHE A 46 0.88 -0.28 -8.40
N ASP A 47 0.57 -1.54 -8.10
CA ASP A 47 -0.37 -1.87 -7.04
C ASP A 47 0.33 -1.98 -5.68
N MET A 48 -0.45 -2.03 -4.60
CA MET A 48 0.11 -2.15 -3.24
C MET A 48 0.95 -3.40 -3.04
N LYS A 49 0.69 -4.51 -3.76
CA LYS A 49 1.43 -5.75 -3.58
C LYS A 49 2.86 -5.59 -4.11
N ARG A 50 3.00 -5.05 -5.32
CA ARG A 50 4.28 -4.71 -5.94
C ARG A 50 5.06 -3.72 -5.08
N MET A 51 4.40 -2.68 -4.56
CA MET A 51 5.06 -1.73 -3.67
C MET A 51 5.62 -2.39 -2.39
N ILE A 52 4.89 -3.34 -1.80
CA ILE A 52 5.36 -4.10 -0.63
C ILE A 52 6.54 -5.02 -1.01
N ASP A 53 6.48 -5.69 -2.16
CA ASP A 53 7.57 -6.55 -2.65
C ASP A 53 8.85 -5.75 -2.90
N ASP A 54 8.74 -4.61 -3.58
CA ASP A 54 9.87 -3.71 -3.86
C ASP A 54 10.50 -3.21 -2.54
N ALA A 55 9.69 -2.84 -1.55
CA ALA A 55 10.19 -2.40 -0.24
C ALA A 55 10.97 -3.50 0.51
N LEU A 56 10.54 -4.75 0.40
CA LEU A 56 11.24 -5.88 1.03
C LEU A 56 12.55 -6.21 0.29
N ALA A 57 12.53 -6.15 -1.03
CA ALA A 57 13.73 -6.32 -1.85
C ALA A 57 14.76 -5.22 -1.58
N MET A 58 14.32 -3.95 -1.47
CA MET A 58 15.18 -2.84 -1.03
C MET A 58 15.79 -3.10 0.35
N ARG A 59 14.99 -3.56 1.32
CA ARG A 59 15.48 -3.90 2.66
C ARG A 59 16.55 -5.00 2.63
N ALA A 60 16.46 -5.94 1.69
CA ALA A 60 17.43 -7.00 1.49
C ALA A 60 18.69 -6.57 0.70
N GLY A 61 18.78 -5.30 0.28
CA GLY A 61 19.91 -4.75 -0.46
C GLY A 61 19.82 -4.92 -1.99
N ALA A 62 18.66 -5.34 -2.52
CA ALA A 62 18.44 -5.41 -3.96
C ALA A 62 18.18 -4.02 -4.54
N GLU A 63 18.66 -3.79 -5.76
CA GLU A 63 18.32 -2.62 -6.56
C GLU A 63 16.99 -2.87 -7.26
N VAL A 64 15.95 -2.11 -6.91
CA VAL A 64 14.57 -2.29 -7.42
C VAL A 64 14.19 -1.24 -8.47
N GLY A 65 15.17 -0.51 -9.01
CA GLY A 65 14.96 0.64 -9.88
C GLY A 65 14.38 1.85 -9.12
N VAL A 66 13.87 2.83 -9.87
CA VAL A 66 13.28 4.05 -9.30
C VAL A 66 11.81 3.81 -8.98
N ILE A 67 11.45 3.82 -7.69
CA ILE A 67 10.06 4.11 -7.30
C ILE A 67 9.84 5.58 -7.67
N PRO A 68 8.97 5.91 -8.64
CA PRO A 68 8.80 7.28 -9.10
C PRO A 68 8.40 8.15 -7.90
N ASN A 69 9.19 9.20 -7.65
CA ASN A 69 8.96 10.19 -6.60
C ASN A 69 7.91 11.22 -7.03
#